data_AF-A0A2N0LLU1-F1
#
_entry.id   AF-A0A2N0LLU1-F1
#
_cell.length_a   1.000
_cell.length_b   1.000
_cell.length_c   1.000
_cell.angle_alpha   90.00
_cell.angle_beta   90.00
_cell.angle_gamma   90.00
#
_symmetry.space_group_name_H-M   'P 1'
#
loop_
_entity.id
_entity.type
_entity.pdbx_description
1 polymer ?
#
loop_
_entity_poly.entity_id
_entity_poly.type
_entity_poly.pdbx_seq_one_letter_code
_entity_poly.pdbx_strand_id
1 'polypeptide(L)'
;MINVAVTDIKESQETNSGEEDLIFYSFEELFLWLEKINGVPIISPGVLLYELAKDGRTGLRTRKEHIEINSDSRDYPLARGVAFEAGLIKKRGFGEVYVRNPQAGLAFARTLDSRFSVSQS
;
A
#
# COMPACT_ATOMS: atom_id res chain seq x y z
N MET A 1 4.29 40.86 6.51
CA MET A 1 3.58 39.85 5.70
C MET A 1 4.55 39.38 4.65
N ILE A 2 4.99 38.12 4.70
CA ILE A 2 5.92 37.56 3.72
C ILE A 2 5.07 36.76 2.73
N ASN A 3 4.93 37.29 1.52
CA ASN A 3 4.40 36.56 0.37
C ASN A 3 5.52 35.65 -0.16
N VAL A 4 5.34 34.35 -0.04
CA VAL A 4 6.19 33.38 -0.76
C VAL A 4 5.39 32.92 -1.98
N ALA A 5 5.76 33.45 -3.15
CA ALA A 5 5.37 32.91 -4.43
C ALA A 5 6.28 31.71 -4.73
N VAL A 6 5.70 30.53 -4.93
CA VAL A 6 6.44 29.37 -5.46
C VAL A 6 6.22 29.35 -6.97
N THR A 7 7.25 29.79 -7.70
CA THR A 7 7.46 29.60 -9.13
C THR A 7 8.01 28.20 -9.42
N ASP A 8 7.59 27.67 -10.57
CA ASP A 8 8.04 26.43 -11.22
C ASP A 8 7.64 25.09 -10.60
N ILE A 9 6.50 24.57 -11.07
CA ILE A 9 6.33 23.11 -11.19
C ILE A 9 6.47 22.80 -12.69
N LYS A 10 7.59 22.19 -13.06
CA LYS A 10 7.85 21.65 -14.40
C LYS A 10 6.70 20.73 -14.80
N GLU A 11 6.01 21.07 -15.88
CA GLU A 11 5.23 20.12 -16.66
C GLU A 11 6.14 18.96 -17.09
N SER A 12 5.85 17.75 -16.62
CA SER A 12 6.25 16.54 -17.33
C SER A 12 5.04 16.07 -18.14
N GLN A 13 4.96 16.52 -19.40
CA GLN A 13 4.11 15.87 -20.38
C GLN A 13 4.76 14.56 -20.81
N GLU A 14 4.10 13.44 -20.53
CA GLU A 14 3.81 12.45 -21.59
C GLU A 14 2.60 11.60 -21.18
N THR A 15 1.60 11.69 -22.05
CA THR A 15 0.24 11.17 -21.99
C THR A 15 0.12 9.66 -21.90
N ASN A 16 -0.76 9.18 -21.02
CA ASN A 16 -1.70 8.11 -21.38
C ASN A 16 -3.12 8.52 -20.98
N SER A 17 -4.02 8.25 -21.91
CA SER A 17 -5.40 8.70 -22.00
C SER A 17 -6.30 8.24 -20.84
N GLY A 18 -6.92 9.16 -20.12
CA GLY A 18 -8.18 8.93 -19.40
C GLY A 18 -8.20 7.78 -18.36
N GLU A 19 -7.06 7.42 -17.79
CA GLU A 19 -7.03 6.51 -16.63
C GLU A 19 -7.51 7.31 -15.41
N GLU A 20 -8.77 7.09 -15.00
CA GLU A 20 -9.25 7.58 -13.71
C GLU A 20 -8.40 6.95 -12.60
N ASP A 21 -7.82 7.77 -11.73
CA ASP A 21 -7.09 7.28 -10.56
C ASP A 21 -8.00 6.37 -9.72
N LEU A 22 -7.56 5.14 -9.46
CA LEU A 22 -8.28 4.23 -8.56
C LEU A 22 -7.91 4.60 -7.12
N ILE A 23 -8.85 5.23 -6.43
CA ILE A 23 -8.71 5.66 -5.05
C ILE A 23 -9.33 4.62 -4.12
N PHE A 24 -8.54 4.13 -3.17
CA PHE A 24 -8.99 3.22 -2.12
C PHE A 24 -8.89 3.91 -0.75
N TYR A 25 -9.89 3.66 0.12
CA TYR A 25 -9.97 4.28 1.44
C TYR A 25 -9.53 3.35 2.57
N SER A 26 -9.24 2.09 2.25
CA SER A 26 -8.72 1.10 3.19
C SER A 26 -7.76 0.12 2.51
N PHE A 27 -6.87 -0.45 3.30
CA PHE A 27 -6.02 -1.55 2.87
C PHE A 27 -6.86 -2.79 2.52
N GLU A 28 -7.96 -3.05 3.23
CA GLU A 28 -8.86 -4.16 2.90
C GLU A 28 -9.47 -4.02 1.50
N GLU A 29 -9.97 -2.84 1.14
CA GLU A 29 -10.54 -2.59 -0.18
C GLU A 29 -9.51 -2.81 -1.29
N LEU A 30 -8.28 -2.29 -1.11
CA LEU A 30 -7.21 -2.52 -2.06
C LEU A 30 -6.84 -4.00 -2.15
N PHE A 31 -6.75 -4.72 -1.01
CA PHE A 31 -6.43 -6.14 -1.00
C PHE A 31 -7.43 -6.94 -1.81
N LEU A 32 -8.74 -6.72 -1.58
CA LEU A 32 -9.81 -7.41 -2.29
C LEU A 32 -9.83 -7.07 -3.77
N TRP A 33 -9.52 -5.83 -4.13
CA TRP A 33 -9.39 -5.43 -5.52
C TRP A 33 -8.20 -6.13 -6.19
N LEU A 34 -7.01 -6.12 -5.57
CA LEU A 34 -5.81 -6.81 -6.07
C LEU A 34 -6.00 -8.33 -6.23
N GLU A 35 -6.76 -8.97 -5.34
CA GLU A 35 -7.14 -10.38 -5.48
C GLU A 35 -8.10 -10.61 -6.67
N LYS A 36 -8.99 -9.65 -6.98
CA LYS A 36 -9.97 -9.76 -8.08
C LYS A 36 -9.40 -9.49 -9.46
N ILE A 37 -8.56 -8.46 -9.60
CA ILE A 37 -7.99 -8.05 -10.89
C ILE A 37 -6.78 -8.89 -11.31
N ASN A 38 -6.23 -9.72 -10.42
CA ASN A 38 -5.15 -10.62 -10.75
C ASN A 38 -5.64 -12.07 -10.87
N GLY A 39 -5.73 -12.55 -12.12
CA GLY A 39 -5.35 -13.93 -12.37
C GLY A 39 -3.90 -14.13 -11.88
N VAL A 40 -3.74 -14.77 -10.72
CA VAL A 40 -2.47 -15.10 -10.05
C VAL A 40 -1.38 -14.03 -10.19
N PRO A 41 -1.34 -13.01 -9.31
CA PRO A 41 -0.25 -12.06 -9.36
C PRO A 41 1.07 -12.76 -9.05
N ILE A 42 2.14 -12.39 -9.76
CA ILE A 42 3.51 -12.87 -9.51
C ILE A 42 3.92 -12.64 -8.04
N ILE A 43 3.36 -11.59 -7.42
CA ILE A 43 3.56 -11.18 -6.03
C ILE A 43 2.21 -11.23 -5.31
N SER A 44 2.15 -11.85 -4.13
CA SER A 44 0.91 -11.93 -3.35
C SER A 44 0.39 -10.53 -2.98
N PRO A 45 -0.92 -10.25 -3.06
CA PRO A 45 -1.49 -8.95 -2.69
C PRO A 45 -1.08 -8.48 -1.29
N GLY A 46 -1.04 -9.38 -0.31
CA GLY A 46 -0.56 -9.04 1.04
C GLY A 46 0.87 -8.49 1.05
N VAL A 47 1.75 -9.03 0.21
CA VAL A 47 3.15 -8.56 0.08
C VAL A 47 3.20 -7.16 -0.56
N LEU A 48 2.37 -6.90 -1.57
CA LEU A 48 2.27 -5.58 -2.18
C LEU A 48 1.82 -4.54 -1.15
N LEU A 49 0.79 -4.85 -0.36
CA LEU A 49 0.34 -3.96 0.71
C LEU A 49 1.42 -3.73 1.77
N TYR A 50 2.19 -4.76 2.13
CA TYR A 50 3.27 -4.61 3.08
C TYR A 50 4.37 -3.68 2.55
N GLU A 51 4.77 -3.82 1.29
CA GLU A 51 5.76 -2.94 0.66
C GLU A 51 5.28 -1.48 0.63
N LEU A 52 3.99 -1.26 0.35
CA LEU A 52 3.37 0.08 0.39
C LEU A 52 3.43 0.68 1.80
N ALA A 53 2.98 -0.07 2.81
CA ALA A 53 3.00 0.37 4.21
C ALA A 53 4.42 0.52 4.78
N LYS A 54 5.38 -0.30 4.31
CA LYS A 54 6.78 -0.27 4.75
C LYS A 54 7.54 0.92 4.20
N ASP A 55 7.40 1.20 2.91
CA ASP A 55 8.12 2.29 2.25
C ASP A 55 7.41 3.65 2.42
N GLY A 56 6.25 3.67 3.08
CA GLY A 56 5.39 4.85 3.19
C GLY A 56 4.91 5.34 1.82
N ARG A 57 4.85 4.43 0.84
CA ARG A 57 4.37 4.74 -0.51
C ARG A 57 2.86 4.72 -0.50
N THR A 58 2.28 5.79 -1.00
CA THR A 58 0.84 5.96 -1.16
C THR A 58 0.36 5.54 -2.54
N GLY A 59 1.22 4.94 -3.38
CA GLY A 59 0.82 4.56 -4.73
C GLY A 59 1.54 3.33 -5.29
N LEU A 60 0.80 2.60 -6.13
CA LEU A 60 1.26 1.46 -6.92
C LEU A 60 0.98 1.74 -8.40
N ARG A 61 1.94 1.46 -9.28
CA ARG A 61 1.72 1.48 -10.73
C ARG A 61 1.61 0.06 -11.25
N THR A 62 0.49 -0.30 -11.86
CA THR A 62 0.37 -1.55 -12.63
C THR A 62 0.71 -1.27 -14.09
N ARG A 63 0.56 -2.27 -14.97
CA ARG A 63 0.68 -2.06 -16.42
C ARG A 63 -0.46 -1.22 -17.03
N LYS A 64 -1.56 -1.02 -16.30
CA LYS A 64 -2.82 -0.48 -16.81
C LYS A 64 -3.47 0.58 -15.91
N GLU A 65 -3.01 0.70 -14.67
CA GLU A 65 -3.63 1.57 -13.69
C GLU A 65 -2.58 2.24 -12.81
N HIS A 66 -2.84 3.49 -12.45
CA HIS A 66 -2.24 4.15 -11.30
C HIS A 66 -3.18 3.98 -10.11
N ILE A 67 -2.65 3.44 -9.02
CA ILE A 67 -3.41 3.17 -7.79
C ILE A 67 -2.86 4.06 -6.71
N GLU A 68 -3.72 4.82 -6.07
CA GLU A 68 -3.38 5.59 -4.88
C GLU A 68 -4.11 5.02 -3.66
N ILE A 69 -3.35 4.78 -2.58
CA ILE A 69 -3.91 4.58 -1.24
C ILE A 69 -3.77 5.89 -0.51
N ASN A 70 -4.90 6.49 -0.15
CA ASN A 70 -4.91 7.64 0.75
C ASN A 70 -4.74 7.19 2.20
N SER A 71 -3.55 6.67 2.48
CA SER A 71 -3.12 6.22 3.79
C SER A 71 -1.88 7.03 4.17
N ASP A 72 -1.98 7.79 5.24
CA ASP A 72 -0.87 8.50 5.88
C ASP A 72 0.13 7.55 6.57
N SER A 73 0.09 6.25 6.24
CA SER A 73 0.88 5.16 6.81
C SER A 73 2.38 5.30 6.55
N ARG A 74 3.02 6.20 7.27
CA ARG A 74 4.47 6.25 7.46
C ARG A 74 4.84 5.62 8.80
N ASP A 75 4.34 4.41 9.05
CA ASP A 75 4.67 3.66 10.28
C ASP A 75 5.15 2.25 9.94
N TYR A 76 6.41 2.18 9.50
CA TYR A 76 7.09 0.92 9.22
C TYR A 76 7.13 -0.02 10.44
N PRO A 77 7.44 0.42 11.68
CA PRO A 77 7.36 -0.43 12.87
C PRO A 77 5.99 -1.08 13.06
N LEU A 78 4.90 -0.31 12.91
CA LEU A 78 3.54 -0.82 13.01
C LEU A 78 3.24 -1.83 11.90
N ALA A 79 3.49 -1.46 10.64
CA ALA A 79 3.26 -2.33 9.49
C ALA A 79 4.01 -3.66 9.64
N ARG A 80 5.28 -3.61 10.06
CA ARG A 80 6.09 -4.78 10.32
C ARG A 80 5.55 -5.64 11.45
N GLY A 81 5.15 -5.03 12.57
CA GLY A 81 4.55 -5.75 13.70
C GLY A 81 3.28 -6.50 13.28
N VAL A 82 2.37 -5.81 12.59
CA VAL A 82 1.13 -6.39 12.09
C VAL A 82 1.39 -7.51 11.07
N ALA A 83 2.37 -7.35 10.17
CA ALA A 83 2.73 -8.38 9.21
C ALA A 83 3.29 -9.65 9.88
N PHE A 84 4.03 -9.52 10.98
CA PHE A 84 4.46 -10.66 11.79
C PHE A 84 3.29 -11.34 12.50
N GLU A 85 2.41 -10.57 13.15
CA GLU A 85 1.24 -11.06 13.86
C GLU A 85 0.27 -11.80 12.92
N ALA A 86 0.02 -11.24 11.73
CA ALA A 86 -0.81 -11.83 10.70
C ALA A 86 -0.17 -13.06 10.02
N GLY A 87 1.12 -13.33 10.26
CA GLY A 87 1.85 -14.42 9.64
C GLY A 87 2.20 -14.18 8.16
N LEU A 88 2.14 -12.93 7.71
CA LEU A 88 2.49 -12.51 6.35
C LEU A 88 4.01 -12.52 6.12
N ILE A 89 4.78 -12.21 7.16
CA ILE A 89 6.25 -12.32 7.17
C ILE A 89 6.74 -13.23 8.29
N LYS A 90 7.86 -13.91 8.05
CA LYS A 90 8.58 -14.70 9.06
C LYS A 90 10.05 -14.29 9.09
N LYS A 91 10.67 -14.36 10.27
CA LYS A 91 12.11 -14.14 10.43
C LYS A 91 12.83 -15.35 9.84
N ARG A 92 13.84 -15.10 9.00
CA ARG A 92 14.76 -16.12 8.51
C ARG A 92 16.18 -15.55 8.53
N GLY A 93 16.99 -15.99 9.49
CA GLY A 93 18.31 -15.42 9.71
C GLY A 93 18.24 -13.92 10.01
N PHE A 94 19.03 -13.13 9.28
CA PHE A 94 19.04 -11.66 9.38
C PHE A 94 17.95 -10.95 8.55
N GLY A 95 17.10 -11.70 7.84
CA GLY A 95 16.09 -11.16 6.94
C GLY A 95 14.66 -11.59 7.23
N GLU A 96 13.76 -11.09 6.38
CA GLU A 96 12.33 -11.42 6.35
C GLU A 96 12.02 -12.27 5.13
N VAL A 97 11.11 -13.22 5.29
CA VAL A 97 10.57 -14.01 4.19
C VAL A 97 9.07 -13.86 4.15
N TYR A 98 8.57 -13.55 2.96
CA TYR A 98 7.15 -13.45 2.67
C TYR A 98 6.49 -14.83 2.65
N VAL A 99 5.34 -14.92 3.29
CA VAL A 99 4.47 -16.08 3.25
C VAL A 99 3.34 -15.80 2.25
N ARG A 100 3.27 -16.61 1.19
CA ARG A 100 2.17 -16.52 0.22
C ARG A 100 0.92 -17.17 0.80
N ASN A 101 0.21 -16.41 1.63
CA ASN A 101 -1.04 -16.83 2.26
C ASN A 101 -2.07 -15.69 2.13
N PRO A 102 -3.12 -15.86 1.31
CA PRO A 102 -4.16 -14.84 1.14
C PRO A 102 -4.88 -14.47 2.44
N GLN A 103 -5.13 -15.45 3.31
CA GLN A 103 -5.75 -15.20 4.61
C GLN A 103 -4.86 -14.33 5.51
N ALA A 104 -3.53 -14.54 5.46
CA ALA A 104 -2.58 -13.68 6.16
C ALA A 104 -2.56 -12.25 5.57
N GLY A 105 -2.64 -12.12 4.25
CA GLY A 105 -2.73 -10.83 3.57
C GLY A 105 -3.99 -10.03 3.94
N LEU A 106 -5.14 -10.70 3.98
CA LEU A 106 -6.40 -10.09 4.41
C LEU A 106 -6.36 -9.69 5.90
N ALA A 107 -5.84 -10.56 6.76
CA ALA A 107 -5.69 -10.26 8.18
C ALA A 107 -4.76 -9.06 8.43
N PHE A 108 -3.67 -8.97 7.68
CA PHE A 108 -2.76 -7.83 7.69
C PHE A 108 -3.48 -6.54 7.32
N ALA A 109 -4.20 -6.53 6.19
CA ALA A 109 -4.95 -5.37 5.70
C ALA A 109 -5.95 -4.84 6.75
N ARG A 110 -6.83 -5.73 7.25
CA ARG A 110 -7.84 -5.38 8.27
C ARG A 110 -7.23 -4.82 9.56
N THR A 111 -6.11 -5.41 9.98
CA THR A 111 -5.46 -5.00 11.22
C THR A 111 -4.79 -3.64 11.05
N LEU A 112 -4.22 -3.34 9.87
CA LEU A 112 -3.70 -2.01 9.59
C LEU A 112 -4.82 -0.96 9.56
N ASP A 113 -5.92 -1.22 8.87
CA ASP A 113 -7.08 -0.32 8.85
C ASP A 113 -7.57 0.00 10.27
N SER A 114 -7.63 -1.02 11.13
CA SER A 114 -8.05 -0.87 12.53
C SER A 114 -7.04 -0.10 13.39
N ARG A 115 -5.74 -0.21 13.12
CA ARG A 115 -4.70 0.46 13.93
C ARG A 115 -4.42 1.89 13.46
N PHE A 116 -4.56 2.19 12.16
CA PHE A 116 -4.41 3.56 11.65
C PHE A 116 -5.62 4.44 11.98
N SER A 117 -6.83 3.88 11.99
CA SER A 117 -8.04 4.63 12.42
C SER A 117 -7.95 5.11 13.88
N VAL A 118 -7.31 4.35 14.76
CA VAL A 118 -7.08 4.72 16.17
C VAL A 118 -6.04 5.83 16.34
N SER A 119 -5.05 5.92 15.45
CA SER A 119 -4.01 6.98 15.52
C SER A 119 -4.50 8.38 15.10
N GLN A 120 -5.70 8.47 14.51
CA GLN A 120 -6.33 9.71 14.04
C GLN A 120 -7.44 10.23 14.98
N SER A 121 -7.71 9.55 16.10
CA SER A 121 -8.72 9.94 17.11
C SER A 121 -8.08 10.48 18.40
#